data_AF-A0A0A8EGV5-F1
#
_entry.id   AF-A0A0A8EGV5-F1
#
_cell.length_a   1.000
_cell.length_b   1.000
_cell.length_c   1.000
_cell.angle_alpha   90.00
_cell.angle_beta   90.00
_cell.angle_gamma   90.00
#
_symmetry.space_group_name_H-M   'P 1'
#
loop_
_entity.id
_entity.type
_entity.pdbx_description
1 polymer ?
#
loop_
_entity_poly.entity_id
_entity_poly.type
_entity_poly.pdbx_seq_one_letter_code
_entity_poly.pdbx_strand_id
1 'polypeptide(L)' 'MLIVLKGRERTAAEFEGLRTRSGFPLDRIVPAPSPFSIVEARAV' A
#
# COMPACT_ATOMS: atom_id res chain seq x y z
N MET A 1 -11.71 6.09 -10.23
CA MET A 1 -11.67 6.96 -9.04
C MET A 1 -12.23 6.20 -7.85
N LEU A 2 -11.54 6.22 -6.71
CA LEU A 2 -11.98 5.55 -5.50
C LEU A 2 -13.34 6.06 -4.97
N ILE A 3 -13.83 7.21 -5.44
CA ILE A 3 -15.18 7.74 -5.14
C ILE A 3 -16.31 6.80 -5.62
N VAL A 4 -16.08 6.00 -6.67
CA VAL A 4 -17.10 5.07 -7.22
C VAL A 4 -17.10 3.71 -6.50
N LEU A 5 -16.02 3.38 -5.81
CA LEU A 5 -15.82 2.09 -5.15
C LEU A 5 -15.90 2.30 -3.63
N LYS A 6 -16.44 1.34 -2.87
CA LYS A 6 -16.47 1.43 -1.38
C LYS A 6 -15.08 1.29 -0.72
N GLY A 7 -14.01 1.58 -1.46
CA GLY A 7 -12.63 1.52 -1.01
C GLY A 7 -12.23 2.80 -0.27
N ARG A 8 -11.04 2.75 0.35
CA ARG A 8 -10.39 3.91 0.97
C ARG A 8 -8.90 3.94 0.63
N GLU A 9 -8.37 5.15 0.47
CA GLU A 9 -6.93 5.37 0.46
C GLU A 9 -6.36 5.04 1.84
N ARG A 10 -5.08 4.68 1.89
CA ARG A 10 -4.41 4.27 3.14
C ARG A 10 -3.14 5.07 3.33
N THR A 11 -2.87 5.39 4.59
CA THR A 11 -1.56 5.90 5.00
C THR A 11 -0.48 4.81 4.88
N ALA A 12 0.79 5.21 4.92
CA ALA A 12 1.91 4.26 4.92
C ALA A 12 1.81 3.24 6.07
N ALA A 13 1.49 3.69 7.29
CA ALA A 13 1.35 2.83 8.46
C ALA A 13 0.19 1.83 8.33
N GLU A 14 -0.92 2.24 7.72
CA GLU A 14 -2.05 1.34 7.46
C GLU A 14 -1.71 0.29 6.40
N PHE A 15 -0.92 0.66 5.39
CA PHE A 15 -0.39 -0.28 4.41
C PHE A 15 0.56 -1.28 5.03
N GLU A 16 1.51 -0.82 5.84
CA GLU A 16 2.47 -1.67 6.55
C GLU A 16 1.75 -2.71 7.41
N GLY A 17 0.81 -2.27 8.26
CA GLY A 17 0.05 -3.18 9.10
C GLY A 17 -0.77 -4.20 8.31
N LEU A 18 -1.41 -3.79 7.22
CA LEU A 18 -2.19 -4.71 6.36
C LEU A 18 -1.27 -5.74 5.67
N ARG A 19 -0.16 -5.28 5.13
CA ARG A 19 0.80 -6.06 4.35
C ARG A 19 1.55 -7.08 5.23
N THR A 20 2.04 -6.66 6.39
CA THR A 20 2.66 -7.57 7.36
C THR A 20 1.70 -8.68 7.81
N ARG A 21 0.44 -8.35 8.13
CA ARG A 21 -0.56 -9.37 8.53
C ARG A 21 -0.97 -10.34 7.41
N SER A 22 -0.68 -10.01 6.16
CA SER A 22 -0.98 -10.85 5.00
C SER A 22 0.22 -11.68 4.52
N GLY A 23 1.33 -11.71 5.26
CA GLY A 23 2.54 -12.44 4.87
C GLY A 23 3.36 -11.72 3.81
N PHE A 24 3.19 -10.41 3.67
CA PHE A 24 3.95 -9.58 2.75
C PHE A 24 4.54 -8.37 3.47
N PRO A 25 5.50 -8.52 4.40
CA PRO A 25 6.15 -7.38 5.01
C PRO A 25 6.64 -6.37 3.96
N LEU A 26 6.44 -5.09 4.27
CA LEU A 26 6.65 -3.97 3.36
C LEU A 26 8.14 -3.59 3.36
N ASP A 27 8.78 -3.58 2.18
CA ASP A 27 10.20 -3.25 2.03
C ASP A 27 10.39 -1.73 1.89
N ARG A 28 9.62 -1.08 1.00
CA ARG A 28 9.60 0.38 0.85
C ARG A 28 8.39 0.88 0.05
N ILE A 29 8.09 2.18 0.20
CA ILE A 29 7.12 2.90 -0.61
C ILE A 29 7.87 3.94 -1.45
N VAL A 30 7.75 3.85 -2.77
CA VAL A 30 8.43 4.74 -3.72
C VAL A 30 7.43 5.74 -4.30
N PRO A 31 7.66 7.06 -4.16
CA PRO A 31 6.88 8.07 -4.87
C PRO A 31 7.03 7.90 -6.38
N ALA A 32 5.92 7.95 -7.11
CA ALA A 32 5.91 7.91 -8.57
C ALA A 32 5.40 9.25 -9.12
N PRO A 33 5.70 9.63 -10.37
CA PRO A 33 5.14 10.81 -11.02
C PRO A 33 3.67 10.56 -11.42
N SER A 34 2.84 10.20 -10.45
CA SER A 34 1.41 9.93 -10.56
C SER A 34 0.73 10.11 -9.20
N PRO A 35 -0.60 10.15 -9.11
CA PRO A 35 -1.31 10.16 -7.82
C PRO A 35 -1.09 8.89 -6.98
N PHE A 36 -0.52 7.83 -7.55
CA PHE A 36 -0.24 6.56 -6.87
C PHE A 36 1.23 6.45 -6.48
N SER A 37 1.50 5.65 -5.45
CA SER A 37 2.84 5.23 -5.04
C SER A 37 3.08 3.76 -5.39
N ILE A 38 4.35 3.38 -5.58
CA ILE A 38 4.75 1.98 -5.74
C ILE A 38 5.04 1.40 -4.35
N VAL A 39 4.46 0.25 -4.03
CA VAL A 39 4.64 -0.44 -2.75
C VAL A 39 5.39 -1.74 -3.02
N GLU A 40 6.65 -1.80 -2.59
CA GLU A 40 7.49 -3.00 -2.68
C GLU A 40 7.34 -3.82 -1.38
N ALA A 41 7.11 -5.12 -1.52
CA ALA A 41 6.94 -6.03 -0.39
C ALA A 41 7.47 -7.42 -0.74
N ARG A 42 7.93 -8.16 0.26
CA ARG A 42 8.46 -9.51 0.12
C ARG A 42 7.48 -10.54 0.67
N ALA A 43 7.26 -11.62 -0.07
CA ALA A 43 6.46 -12.75 0.42
C ALA A 43 7.25 -13.55 1.48
N VAL A 44 6.57 -13.95 2.56
CA VAL A 44 7.07 -14.88 3.59
C VAL A 44 6.13 -16.05 3.81
#